data_AF-A0AAQ0S761-F1
#
_entry.id   AF-A0AAQ0S761-F1
#
_cell.length_a   1.000
_cell.length_b   1.000
_cell.length_c   1.000
_cell.angle_alpha   90.00
_cell.angle_beta   90.00
_cell.angle_gamma   90.00
#
_symmetry.space_group_name_H-M   'P 1'
#
loop_
_entity.id
_entity.type
_entity.pdbx_description
1 polymer ?
#
loop_
_entity_poly.entity_id
_entity_poly.type
_entity_poly.pdbx_seq_one_letter_code
_entity_poly.pdbx_strand_id
1 'polypeptide(L)' 'MFTTLKRLYDLKLFDKQKIFESVKCNWITKEQYKEITGEDYPKQPQD' A
#
# COMPACT_ATOMS: atom_id res chain seq x y z
N MET A 1 0.28 1.02 11.64
CA MET A 1 -0.03 0.10 10.51
C MET A 1 1.01 0.19 9.40
N PHE A 2 1.42 1.39 8.99
CA PHE A 2 2.48 1.59 8.00
C PHE A 2 3.73 0.71 8.16
N THR A 3 4.40 0.75 9.32
CA THR A 3 5.62 -0.04 9.59
C THR A 3 5.40 -1.55 9.48
N THR A 4 4.25 -2.05 9.93
CA THR A 4 3.86 -3.45 9.80
C THR A 4 3.70 -3.84 8.33
N LEU A 5 2.95 -3.05 7.56
CA LEU A 5 2.72 -3.30 6.13
C LEU A 5 4.02 -3.22 5.32
N LYS A 6 4.89 -2.25 5.62
CA LYS A 6 6.22 -2.14 5.04
C LYS A 6 7.03 -3.42 5.31
N ARG A 7 7.08 -3.88 6.56
CA ARG A 7 7.79 -5.12 6.91
C ARG A 7 7.20 -6.34 6.22
N LEU A 8 5.88 -6.46 6.13
CA LEU A 8 5.21 -7.57 5.45
C LEU A 8 5.51 -7.56 3.93
N TYR A 9 5.57 -6.38 3.32
CA TYR A 9 5.96 -6.20 1.93
C TYR A 9 7.45 -6.53 1.70
N ASP A 10 8.34 -6.03 2.56
CA ASP A 10 9.78 -6.33 2.53
C ASP A 10 10.07 -7.83 2.69
N LEU A 11 9.26 -8.53 3.51
CA LEU A 11 9.31 -9.98 3.68
C LEU A 11 8.63 -10.76 2.54
N LYS A 12 8.10 -10.08 1.51
CA LYS A 12 7.32 -10.65 0.40
C LYS A 12 6.11 -11.49 0.85
N LEU A 13 5.57 -11.18 2.03
CA LEU A 13 4.33 -11.78 2.52
C LEU A 13 3.10 -11.07 1.96
N PHE A 14 3.25 -9.78 1.66
CA PHE A 14 2.21 -8.94 1.09
C PHE A 14 2.65 -8.44 -0.28
N ASP A 15 1.75 -8.56 -1.26
CA ASP A 15 1.95 -7.99 -2.59
C ASP A 15 1.42 -6.55 -2.68
N LYS A 16 1.74 -5.88 -3.79
CA LYS A 16 1.29 -4.50 -4.06
C LYS A 16 -0.23 -4.35 -3.97
N GLN A 17 -0.98 -5.38 -4.37
CA GLN A 17 -2.43 -5.40 -4.25
C GLN A 17 -2.90 -5.35 -2.79
N LYS A 18 -2.22 -6.03 -1.87
CA LYS A 18 -2.53 -5.97 -0.43
C LYS A 18 -2.23 -4.59 0.16
N ILE A 19 -1.14 -3.96 -0.28
CA ILE A 19 -0.81 -2.59 0.13
C ILE A 19 -1.84 -1.61 -0.43
N PHE A 20 -2.34 -1.84 -1.65
CA PHE A 20 -3.40 -1.05 -2.26
C PHE A 20 -4.73 -1.17 -1.49
N GLU A 21 -5.15 -2.39 -1.13
CA GLU A 21 -6.30 -2.63 -0.25
C GLU A 21 -6.14 -1.94 1.10
N SER A 22 -4.92 -1.89 1.63
CA SER A 22 -4.64 -1.22 2.91
C SER A 22 -4.87 0.30 2.84
N VAL A 23 -4.67 0.93 1.68
CA VAL A 23 -5.04 2.34 1.46
C VAL A 23 -6.56 2.48 1.45
N LYS A 24 -7.30 1.58 0.78
CA LYS A 24 -8.78 1.57 0.78
C LYS A 24 -9.36 1.39 2.18
N CYS A 25 -8.71 0.60 3.02
CA CYS A 25 -9.09 0.42 4.42
C CYS A 25 -8.68 1.59 5.33
N ASN A 26 -8.14 2.69 4.78
CA ASN A 26 -7.60 3.84 5.53
C ASN A 26 -6.51 3.44 6.56
N TRP A 27 -5.80 2.33 6.36
CA TRP A 27 -4.70 1.91 7.24
C TRP A 27 -3.40 2.67 6.96
N ILE A 28 -3.23 3.11 5.71
CA ILE A 28 -2.10 3.88 5.22
C ILE A 28 -2.59 4.92 4.20
N THR A 29 -1.77 5.94 3.96
CA THR A 29 -2.03 6.96 2.93
C THR A 29 -1.51 6.54 1.55
N LYS A 30 -1.93 7.26 0.50
CA LYS A 30 -1.41 7.09 -0.86
C LYS A 30 0.09 7.38 -0.95
N GLU A 31 0.60 8.30 -0.14
CA GLU A 31 2.03 8.60 -0.05
C GLU A 31 2.80 7.43 0.56
N GLN A 32 2.26 6.84 1.62
CA GLN A 32 2.82 5.65 2.26
C GLN A 32 2.80 4.41 1.35
N TYR A 33 1.77 4.27 0.50
CA TYR A 33 1.76 3.25 -0.54
C TYR A 33 2.97 3.39 -1.48
N LYS A 34 3.28 4.62 -1.91
CA LYS A 34 4.44 4.91 -2.75
C LYS A 34 5.75 4.62 -2.04
N GLU A 35 5.83 4.90 -0.73
CA GLU A 35 7.03 4.59 0.06
C GLU A 35 7.26 3.08 0.22
N ILE A 36 6.19 2.28 0.36
CA ILE A 36 6.30 0.82 0.49
C ILE A 36 6.61 0.16 -0.86
N THR A 37 5.85 0.53 -1.90
CA THR A 37 5.86 -0.19 -3.18
C THR A 37 6.81 0.41 -4.21
N GLY A 38 7.27 1.64 -3.99
CA GLY A 38 8.02 2.43 -4.96
C GLY A 38 7.19 3.00 -6.11
N GLU A 39 5.88 2.73 -6.15
CA GLU A 39 4.98 3.10 -7.23
C GLU A 39 3.90 4.08 -6.76
N ASP A 40 3.53 5.03 -7.63
CA ASP A 40 2.41 5.92 -7.34
C ASP A 40 1.11 5.12 -7.17
N TYR A 41 0.32 5.48 -6.15
CA TYR A 41 -0.98 4.84 -5.93
C TYR A 41 -1.84 4.99 -7.19
N PRO A 42 -2.31 3.90 -7.80
CA PRO A 42 -3.01 3.99 -9.07
C PRO A 42 -4.26 4.86 -8.88
N LYS A 43 -4.42 5.83 -9.77
CA LYS A 43 -5.65 6.63 -9.87
C LYS A 43 -6.77 5.66 -10.24
N GLN A 44 -7.50 5.18 -9.25
CA GLN A 44 -8.69 4.39 -9.53
C GLN A 44 -9.64 5.23 -10.40
N PRO A 45 -10.35 4.62 -11.36
CA PRO A 45 -11.55 5.24 -11.91
C PRO A 45 -12.47 5.53 -10.72
N GLN A 46 -12.76 6.81 -10.52
CA GLN A 46 -13.75 7.24 -9.56
C GLN A 46 -15.10 7.08 -10.27
N ASP A 47 -15.76 5.94 -10.03
CA ASP A 47 -17.19 5.73 -10.36
C ASP A 47 -18.07 6.56 -9.40
#